data_AF-A0A7X3ZJK6-F1
#
_entry.id   AF-A0A7X3ZJK6-F1
#
_cell.length_a   1.000
_cell.length_b   1.000
_cell.length_c   1.000
_cell.angle_alpha   90.00
_cell.angle_beta   90.00
_cell.angle_gamma   90.00
#
_symmetry.space_group_name_H-M   'P 1'
#
loop_
_entity.id
_entity.type
_entity.pdbx_description
1 polymer ?
#
loop_
_entity_poly.entity_id
_entity_poly.type
_entity_poly.pdbx_seq_one_letter_code
_entity_poly.pdbx_strand_id
1 'polypeptide(L)'
;MTLLQQAQAFFRENRSRPRKQLGQHFLINPDVLNMIVEAGEVTKSDTVIEIGAGLGCLTDVLAEQANTTIAVEVDQILYKE
;
A
#
# COMPACT_ATOMS: atom_id res chain seq x y z
N MET A 1 -1.39 -14.02 8.91
CA MET A 1 -2.54 -13.68 8.05
C MET A 1 -1.97 -13.21 6.72
N THR A 2 -2.47 -13.67 5.58
CA THR A 2 -1.95 -13.27 4.25
C THR A 2 -2.44 -11.87 3.88
N LEU A 3 -1.76 -11.19 2.95
CA LEU A 3 -2.21 -9.90 2.41
C LEU A 3 -3.63 -9.98 1.83
N LEU A 4 -3.97 -11.09 1.17
CA LEU A 4 -5.33 -11.33 0.68
C LEU A 4 -6.34 -11.38 1.84
N GLN A 5 -6.01 -12.08 2.93
CA GLN A 5 -6.89 -12.16 4.09
C GLN A 5 -7.06 -10.79 4.76
N GLN A 6 -6.00 -9.98 4.84
CA GLN A 6 -6.05 -8.62 5.37
C GLN A 6 -6.96 -7.73 4.51
N ALA A 7 -6.78 -7.75 3.19
CA ALA A 7 -7.63 -7.00 2.27
C ALA A 7 -9.11 -7.41 2.39
N GLN A 8 -9.39 -8.72 2.41
CA GLN A 8 -10.75 -9.23 2.58
C GLN A 8 -11.37 -8.84 3.92
N ALA A 9 -10.58 -8.87 5.01
CA ALA A 9 -11.05 -8.46 6.33
C ALA A 9 -11.42 -6.97 6.35
N PHE A 10 -10.53 -6.11 5.84
CA PHE A 10 -10.75 -4.68 5.77
C PHE A 10 -12.05 -4.31 5.05
N PHE A 11 -12.26 -4.84 3.83
CA PHE A 11 -13.46 -4.52 3.05
C PHE A 11 -14.74 -5.10 3.67
N ARG A 12 -14.64 -6.25 4.34
CA ARG A 12 -15.76 -6.83 5.08
C ARG A 12 -16.15 -5.98 6.28
N GLU A 13 -15.18 -5.52 7.06
CA GLU A 13 -15.40 -4.68 8.26
C GLU A 13 -16.00 -3.33 7.90
N ASN A 14 -15.48 -2.68 6.86
CA ASN A 14 -15.93 -1.37 6.40
C ASN A 14 -17.18 -1.45 5.51
N ARG A 15 -17.76 -2.64 5.30
CA ARG A 15 -18.91 -2.90 4.39
C ARG A 15 -18.73 -2.23 3.02
N SER A 16 -17.50 -2.24 2.53
CA SER A 16 -17.09 -1.56 1.30
C SER A 16 -16.51 -2.56 0.31
N ARG A 17 -16.18 -2.09 -0.89
CA ARG A 17 -15.54 -2.89 -1.94
C ARG A 17 -14.51 -2.03 -2.67
N PRO A 18 -13.48 -2.64 -3.28
CA PRO A 18 -12.59 -1.93 -4.20
C PRO A 18 -13.38 -1.16 -5.25
N ARG A 19 -13.07 0.13 -5.39
CA ARG A 19 -13.75 1.05 -6.30
C ARG A 19 -13.11 0.98 -7.68
N LYS A 20 -13.79 0.34 -8.62
CA LYS A 20 -13.35 0.27 -10.03
C LYS A 20 -13.13 1.64 -10.68
N GLN A 21 -13.95 2.63 -10.33
CA GLN A 21 -13.82 4.00 -10.85
C GLN A 21 -12.52 4.68 -10.44
N LEU A 22 -11.91 4.25 -9.33
CA LEU A 22 -10.60 4.72 -8.86
C LEU A 22 -9.45 3.81 -9.32
N GLY A 23 -9.72 2.77 -10.11
CA GLY A 23 -8.68 1.84 -10.57
C GLY A 23 -8.04 0.99 -9.47
N GLN A 24 -8.74 0.76 -8.35
CA GLN A 24 -8.16 0.05 -7.20
C GLN A 24 -7.90 -1.44 -7.49
N HIS A 25 -6.62 -1.82 -7.45
CA HIS A 25 -6.12 -3.19 -7.45
C HIS A 25 -5.10 -3.35 -6.32
N PHE A 26 -5.36 -4.26 -5.38
CA PHE A 26 -4.51 -4.42 -4.20
C PHE A 26 -3.48 -5.53 -4.40
N LEU A 27 -2.22 -5.24 -4.09
CA LEU A 27 -1.13 -6.22 -4.11
C LEU A 27 -1.34 -7.24 -2.97
N ILE A 28 -1.36 -8.52 -3.34
CA ILE A 28 -1.55 -9.64 -2.40
C ILE A 28 -0.34 -10.57 -2.32
N ASN A 29 0.70 -10.31 -3.13
CA ASN A 29 1.92 -11.11 -3.17
C ASN A 29 3.08 -10.34 -2.51
N PRO A 30 3.57 -10.80 -1.33
CA PRO A 30 4.70 -10.17 -0.65
C PRO A 30 5.98 -10.12 -1.48
N ASP A 31 6.27 -11.14 -2.30
CA ASP A 31 7.49 -11.17 -3.11
C ASP A 31 7.50 -10.05 -4.14
N VAL A 32 6.34 -9.68 -4.67
CA VAL A 32 6.19 -8.55 -5.60
C VAL A 32 6.47 -7.22 -4.91
N LEU A 33 6.10 -7.07 -3.64
CA LEU A 33 6.41 -5.84 -2.89
C LEU A 33 7.93 -5.65 -2.77
N ASN A 34 8.65 -6.70 -2.39
CA ASN A 34 10.11 -6.64 -2.29
C ASN A 34 10.76 -6.36 -3.64
N MET A 35 10.31 -7.01 -4.72
CA MET A 35 10.80 -6.73 -6.08
C MET A 35 10.57 -5.27 -6.51
N ILE A 36 9.45 -4.66 -6.11
CA ILE A 36 9.19 -3.24 -6.41
C ILE A 36 10.20 -2.34 -5.69
N VAL A 37 10.44 -2.58 -4.39
CA VAL A 37 11.37 -1.78 -3.59
C VAL A 37 12.81 -1.95 -4.08
N GLU A 38 13.22 -3.18 -4.40
CA GLU A 38 14.53 -3.48 -4.99
C GLU A 38 14.71 -2.81 -6.36
N ALA A 39 13.70 -2.89 -7.23
CA ALA A 39 13.74 -2.25 -8.55
C ALA A 39 13.79 -0.73 -8.48
N GLY A 40 13.24 -0.14 -7.41
CA GLY A 40 13.35 1.29 -7.11
C GLY A 40 14.68 1.70 -6.51
N GLU A 41 15.58 0.76 -6.23
CA GLU A 41 16.87 0.97 -5.55
C GLU A 41 16.73 1.83 -4.28
N VAL A 42 15.65 1.63 -3.52
CA VAL A 42 15.30 2.49 -2.38
C VAL A 42 16.26 2.25 -1.22
N THR A 43 16.79 3.34 -0.67
CA THR A 43 17.76 3.34 0.42
C THR A 43 17.38 4.29 1.56
N LYS A 44 18.16 4.21 2.65
CA LYS A 44 18.03 5.09 3.82
C LYS A 44 18.44 6.54 3.59
N SER A 45 18.82 6.95 2.38
CA SER A 45 18.97 8.37 2.02
C SER A 45 17.73 8.95 1.33
N ASP A 46 16.77 8.12 0.96
CA ASP A 46 15.70 8.54 0.06
C ASP A 46 14.45 9.02 0.79
N THR A 47 13.78 10.00 0.17
CA THR A 47 12.40 10.35 0.46
C THR A 47 11.53 9.84 -0.67
N VAL A 48 10.63 8.91 -0.38
CA VAL A 48 9.75 8.27 -1.35
C VAL A 48 8.35 8.87 -1.25
N ILE A 49 7.75 9.19 -2.40
CA ILE A 49 6.33 9.54 -2.50
C ILE A 49 5.60 8.37 -3.15
N GLU A 50 4.65 7.79 -2.44
CA GLU A 50 3.78 6.73 -2.93
C GLU A 50 2.41 7.30 -3.28
N ILE A 51 1.99 7.13 -4.54
CA ILE A 51 0.69 7.56 -5.03
C ILE A 51 -0.24 6.35 -5.07
N GLY A 52 -1.35 6.41 -4.33
CA GLY A 52 -2.31 5.31 -4.21
C GLY A 52 -1.84 4.24 -3.23
N ALA A 53 -1.56 4.64 -1.99
CA ALA A 53 -1.07 3.76 -0.91
C ALA A 53 -2.00 2.56 -0.63
N GLY A 54 -3.29 2.70 -0.94
CA GLY A 54 -4.23 1.60 -0.83
C GLY A 54 -4.41 1.15 0.61
N LEU A 55 -4.12 -0.13 0.88
CA LEU A 55 -4.16 -0.70 2.23
C LEU A 55 -2.82 -0.55 2.98
N GLY A 56 -1.84 0.12 2.40
CA GLY A 56 -0.53 0.35 3.01
C GLY A 56 0.51 -0.75 2.80
N CYS A 57 0.19 -1.82 2.07
CA CYS A 57 1.09 -2.99 1.96
C CYS A 57 2.46 -2.65 1.36
N LEU A 58 2.52 -1.76 0.37
CA LEU A 58 3.80 -1.28 -0.18
C LEU A 58 4.39 -0.17 0.69
N THR A 59 3.55 0.70 1.25
CA THR A 59 3.95 1.75 2.20
C THR A 59 4.77 1.20 3.35
N ASP A 60 4.36 0.07 3.93
CA ASP A 60 5.07 -0.57 5.05
C ASP A 60 6.50 -0.96 4.65
N VAL A 61 6.66 -1.62 3.50
CA VAL A 61 7.98 -2.05 3.01
C VAL A 61 8.84 -0.83 2.62
N LEU A 62 8.23 0.20 2.01
CA LEU A 62 8.93 1.44 1.69
C LEU A 62 9.38 2.17 2.96
N ALA A 63 8.56 2.23 4.00
CA ALA A 63 8.91 2.87 5.27
C ALA A 63 10.05 2.12 5.99
N GLU A 64 10.13 0.80 5.84
CA GLU A 64 11.26 0.00 6.35
C GLU A 64 12.56 0.27 5.60
N GLN A 65 12.53 0.67 4.32
CA GLN A 65 13.72 0.84 3.48
C GLN A 65 14.17 2.29 3.30
N ALA A 66 13.23 3.21 3.10
CA ALA A 66 13.49 4.64 2.88
C ALA A 66 13.84 5.36 4.20
N ASN A 67 14.36 6.59 4.08
CA ASN A 67 14.43 7.51 5.23
C ASN A 67 13.04 8.07 5.57
N THR A 68 12.26 8.40 4.55
CA THR A 68 10.94 9.00 4.70
C THR A 68 10.03 8.49 3.59
N THR A 69 8.82 8.09 3.94
CA THR A 69 7.79 7.67 2.98
C THR A 69 6.57 8.57 3.16
N ILE A 70 6.13 9.18 2.06
CA ILE A 70 4.94 10.03 2.00
C ILE A 70 3.91 9.29 1.16
N ALA A 71 2.90 8.74 1.83
CA ALA A 71 1.77 8.09 1.18
C ALA A 71 0.67 9.10 0.85
N VAL A 72 0.16 9.05 -0.37
CA VAL A 72 -0.96 9.85 -0.86
C VAL A 72 -2.10 8.91 -1.24
N GLU A 73 -3.25 9.05 -0.58
CA GLU A 73 -4.45 8.25 -0.84
C GLU A 73 -5.67 9.14 -1.02
N VAL A 74 -6.50 8.83 -2.02
CA VAL A 74 -7.68 9.62 -2.39
C VAL A 74 -8.97 9.01 -1.84
N ASP A 75 -9.02 7.70 -1.62
CA ASP A 75 -10.18 7.02 -1.08
C ASP A 75 -10.24 7.16 0.44
N GLN A 76 -11.12 8.03 0.90
CA GLN A 76 -11.38 8.34 2.31
C GLN A 76 -11.73 7.11 3.17
N ILE A 77 -12.13 5.98 2.59
CA ILE A 77 -12.37 4.78 3.40
C ILE A 77 -11.06 4.12 3.84
N LEU A 78 -9.96 4.36 3.12
CA LEU A 78 -8.66 3.69 3.28
C LEU A 78 -7.73 4.40 4.27
N TYR A 79 -8.05 5.63 4.66
CA TYR A 79 -7.34 6.36 5.71
C TYR A 79 -8.32 6.95 6.72
N LYS A 80 -7.81 7.32 7.89
CA LYS A 80 -8.54 8.08 8.89
C LYS A 80 -7.84 9.42 9.09
N GLU A 81 -8.62 10.47 9.28
CA GLU A 81 -8.11 11.78 9.72
C GLU A 81 -7.50 11.70 11.13
#